data_AF-A0A1I8B4F5-F1
#
_entry.id   AF-A0A1I8B4F5-F1
#
_cell.length_a   1.000
_cell.length_b   1.000
_cell.length_c   1.000
_cell.angle_alpha   90.00
_cell.angle_beta   90.00
_cell.angle_gamma   90.00
#
_symmetry.space_group_name_H-M   'P 1'
#
loop_
_entity.id
_entity.type
_entity.pdbx_description
1 polymer ?
#
loop_
_entity_poly.entity_id
_entity_poly.type
_entity_poly.pdbx_seq_one_letter_code
_entity_poly.pdbx_strand_id
1 'polypeptide(L)'
;MVGGGATITAVTRLKKDYQKLVRDPVPFAIAAPLSSNILEWHYVVMGAPDTPYEDMLTPSGRFQVNTRLCLSISDFHPDTWNPSWSVSTIIMGLISFMNENSPTLGSLITSDYEKRVFARRSREFNLKNTQFCEVFSELADQIRSELEEERALLGEGSGGNENGNNQTTRPTSSSITANILMVTGVVILFFAVRYVVMNATTI
;
A
#
# COMPACT_ATOMS: atom_id res chain seq x y z
N MET A 1 -16.84 24.79 21.91
CA MET A 1 -15.56 25.50 22.12
C MET A 1 -15.35 26.41 20.93
N VAL A 2 -15.19 27.71 21.19
CA VAL A 2 -15.19 28.78 20.18
C VAL A 2 -13.91 28.68 19.33
N GLY A 3 -14.07 28.61 18.02
CA GLY A 3 -12.97 28.58 17.05
C GLY A 3 -12.19 29.88 17.07
N GLY A 4 -11.00 29.84 17.66
CA GLY A 4 -9.99 30.88 17.45
C GLY A 4 -9.46 30.77 16.02
N GLY A 5 -9.72 31.77 15.19
CA GLY A 5 -9.17 31.85 13.84
C GLY A 5 -7.64 31.76 13.87
N ALA A 6 -7.07 31.24 12.78
CA ALA A 6 -5.61 31.11 12.63
C ALA A 6 -4.92 32.46 12.85
N THR A 7 -3.88 32.49 13.70
CA THR A 7 -3.06 33.70 13.83
C THR A 7 -2.31 33.96 12.52
N ILE A 8 -2.07 35.23 12.19
CA ILE A 8 -1.30 35.62 10.99
C ILE A 8 0.08 34.94 11.00
N THR A 9 0.68 34.80 12.18
CA THR A 9 1.95 34.11 12.39
C THR A 9 1.86 32.62 12.01
N ALA A 10 0.83 31.90 12.47
CA ALA A 10 0.62 30.49 12.13
C ALA A 10 0.42 30.31 10.63
N VAL A 11 -0.43 31.13 10.01
CA VAL A 11 -0.67 31.11 8.56
C VAL A 11 0.62 31.35 7.78
N THR A 12 1.39 32.37 8.16
CA THR A 12 2.65 32.73 7.49
C THR A 12 3.65 31.59 7.56
N ARG A 13 3.75 30.93 8.72
CA ARG A 13 4.62 29.78 8.89
C ARG A 13 4.18 28.59 8.05
N LEU A 14 2.90 28.21 8.11
CA LEU A 14 2.40 27.06 7.36
C LEU A 14 2.56 27.23 5.84
N LYS A 15 2.44 28.46 5.34
CA LYS A 15 2.78 28.78 3.93
C LYS A 15 4.25 28.51 3.62
N LYS A 16 5.18 28.87 4.51
CA LYS A 16 6.61 28.58 4.34
C LYS A 16 6.90 27.08 4.40
N ASP A 17 6.25 26.36 5.32
CA ASP A 17 6.37 24.91 5.42
C ASP A 17 5.85 24.22 4.15
N TYR A 18 4.73 24.68 3.59
CA TYR A 18 4.22 24.17 2.31
C TYR A 18 5.20 24.39 1.17
N GLN A 19 5.74 25.60 1.03
CA GLN A 19 6.77 25.90 0.02
C GLN A 19 8.01 25.03 0.17
N LYS A 20 8.42 24.76 1.42
CA LYS A 20 9.54 23.87 1.70
C LYS A 20 9.22 22.44 1.28
N LEU A 21 8.03 21.94 1.60
CA LEU A 21 7.59 20.59 1.24
C LEU A 21 7.50 20.40 -0.28
N VAL A 22 6.99 21.39 -1.02
CA VAL A 22 6.94 21.35 -2.49
C VAL A 22 8.34 21.35 -3.09
N ARG A 23 9.27 22.11 -2.51
CA ARG A 23 10.66 22.17 -2.97
C ARG A 23 11.48 20.93 -2.61
N ASP A 24 11.21 20.35 -1.45
CA ASP A 24 11.95 19.25 -0.84
C ASP A 24 10.95 18.23 -0.27
N PRO A 25 10.39 17.37 -1.14
CA PRO A 25 9.33 16.44 -0.76
C PRO A 25 9.86 15.34 0.15
N VAL A 26 8.99 14.87 1.06
CA VAL A 26 9.32 13.76 1.96
C VAL A 26 9.20 12.44 1.19
N PRO A 27 10.22 11.56 1.19
CA PRO A 27 10.12 10.25 0.57
C PRO A 27 8.94 9.46 1.12
N PHE A 28 8.22 8.77 0.25
CA PHE A 28 7.04 7.97 0.60
C PHE A 28 5.88 8.77 1.22
N ALA A 29 5.83 10.09 1.06
CA ALA A 29 4.66 10.86 1.46
C ALA A 29 4.38 12.07 0.58
N ILE A 30 3.10 12.38 0.44
CA ILE A 30 2.60 13.64 -0.09
C ILE A 30 1.71 14.30 0.96
N ALA A 31 1.72 15.63 1.02
CA ALA A 31 0.79 16.36 1.88
C ALA A 31 0.42 17.71 1.27
N ALA A 32 -0.82 18.10 1.50
CA ALA A 32 -1.38 19.35 1.02
C ALA A 32 -2.34 19.94 2.05
N PRO A 33 -2.32 21.28 2.24
CA PRO A 33 -3.36 21.95 3.01
C PRO A 33 -4.69 21.93 2.25
N LEU A 34 -5.80 21.96 2.98
CA LEU A 34 -7.10 22.18 2.38
C LEU A 34 -7.16 23.61 1.80
N SER A 35 -7.74 23.76 0.61
CA SER A 35 -7.84 25.05 -0.08
C SER A 35 -8.64 26.09 0.72
N SER A 36 -9.62 25.65 1.52
CA SER A 36 -10.46 26.49 2.37
C SER A 36 -9.88 26.75 3.77
N ASN A 37 -8.94 25.92 4.24
CA ASN A 37 -8.39 26.01 5.59
C ASN A 37 -6.95 25.52 5.66
N ILE A 38 -5.99 26.46 5.71
CA ILE A 38 -4.56 26.13 5.83
C ILE A 38 -4.18 25.48 7.18
N LEU A 39 -5.06 25.49 8.19
CA LEU A 39 -4.82 24.77 9.44
C LEU A 39 -5.16 23.28 9.32
N GLU A 40 -5.87 22.88 8.28
CA GLU A 40 -6.23 21.50 8.00
C GLU A 40 -5.37 20.98 6.85
N TRP A 41 -4.63 19.91 7.11
CA TRP A 41 -3.74 19.29 6.14
C TRP A 41 -4.10 17.83 5.98
N HIS A 42 -4.09 17.41 4.73
CA HIS A 42 -4.23 16.02 4.35
C HIS A 42 -2.88 15.51 3.89
N TYR A 43 -2.63 14.23 4.11
CA TYR A 43 -1.41 13.58 3.68
C TYR A 43 -1.70 12.15 3.25
N VAL A 44 -0.82 11.61 2.43
CA VAL A 44 -0.78 10.21 2.04
C VAL A 44 0.61 9.70 2.36
N VAL A 45 0.68 8.60 3.09
CA VAL A 45 1.92 7.84 3.30
C VAL A 45 1.83 6.60 2.43
N MET A 46 2.80 6.46 1.54
CA MET A 46 3.00 5.26 0.73
C MET A 46 3.80 4.24 1.56
N GLY A 47 3.45 2.97 1.41
CA GLY A 47 4.25 1.88 1.95
C GLY A 47 5.70 1.94 1.49
N ALA A 48 6.65 1.85 2.43
CA ALA A 48 8.03 1.64 2.05
C ALA A 48 8.21 0.23 1.45
N PRO A 49 9.11 0.07 0.46
CA PRO A 49 9.46 -1.25 -0.08
C PRO A 49 9.90 -2.20 1.02
N ASP A 50 9.66 -3.50 0.83
CA ASP A 50 10.04 -4.56 1.77
C ASP A 50 9.36 -4.49 3.15
N THR A 51 8.30 -3.68 3.29
CA THR A 51 7.48 -3.63 4.51
C THR A 51 6.12 -4.30 4.32
N PRO A 52 5.41 -4.71 5.40
CA PRO A 52 4.02 -5.18 5.29
C PRO A 52 3.04 -4.13 4.74
N TYR A 53 3.47 -2.87 4.65
CA TYR A 53 2.68 -1.74 4.18
C TYR A 53 2.95 -1.38 2.72
N GLU A 54 3.85 -2.07 2.02
CA GLU A 54 4.04 -1.88 0.58
C GLU A 54 2.68 -1.86 -0.13
N ASP A 55 2.42 -0.83 -0.96
CA ASP A 55 1.12 -0.51 -1.59
C ASP A 55 0.01 0.08 -0.70
N MET A 56 0.29 0.40 0.56
CA MET A 56 -0.71 0.92 1.49
C MET A 56 -0.93 2.43 1.36
N LEU A 57 -2.20 2.82 1.41
CA LEU A 57 -2.61 4.23 1.45
C LEU A 57 -3.64 4.56 2.55
N THR A 58 -4.35 3.58 3.13
CA THR A 58 -5.41 3.70 4.17
C THR A 58 -6.09 2.32 4.35
N PRO A 59 -7.02 2.13 5.31
CA PRO A 59 -6.75 1.57 6.64
C PRO A 59 -5.51 0.67 6.70
N SER A 60 -4.64 0.81 7.69
CA SER A 60 -3.31 0.18 7.67
C SER A 60 -3.18 -1.12 8.45
N GLY A 61 -4.13 -1.40 9.35
CA GLY A 61 -3.94 -2.41 10.39
C GLY A 61 -2.95 -1.99 11.49
N ARG A 62 -2.32 -0.81 11.40
CA ARG A 62 -1.40 -0.25 12.41
C ARG A 62 -2.05 0.79 13.30
N PHE A 63 -2.85 1.68 12.72
CA PHE A 63 -3.54 2.74 13.44
C PHE A 63 -5.04 2.69 13.14
N GLN A 64 -5.85 2.92 14.16
CA GLN A 64 -7.29 3.06 14.03
C GLN A 64 -7.60 4.34 13.25
N VAL A 65 -8.46 4.20 12.24
CA VAL A 65 -8.90 5.33 11.40
C VAL A 65 -9.77 6.28 12.21
N ASN A 66 -9.65 7.59 11.95
CA ASN A 66 -10.42 8.65 12.60
C ASN A 66 -10.21 8.75 14.13
N THR A 67 -9.09 8.23 14.65
CA THR A 67 -8.71 8.34 16.06
C THR A 67 -7.46 9.22 16.19
N ARG A 68 -7.44 10.10 17.19
CA ARG A 68 -6.23 10.88 17.50
C ARG A 68 -5.13 9.95 17.99
N LEU A 69 -3.93 10.11 17.44
CA LEU A 69 -2.74 9.34 17.83
C LEU A 69 -1.92 10.10 18.86
N CYS A 70 -1.50 9.40 19.91
CA CYS A 70 -0.61 9.93 20.94
C CYS A 70 0.83 9.55 20.58
N LEU A 71 1.52 10.45 19.87
CA LEU A 71 2.91 10.30 19.42
C LEU A 71 3.79 11.37 20.06
N SER A 72 5.11 11.18 20.13
CA SER A 72 6.04 12.21 20.62
C SER A 72 6.03 13.49 19.77
N ILE A 73 5.51 13.39 18.54
CA ILE A 73 5.27 14.47 17.58
C ILE A 73 3.85 15.06 17.66
N SER A 74 3.09 14.76 18.71
CA SER A 74 1.72 15.24 18.91
C SER A 74 1.61 16.13 20.15
N ASP A 75 0.51 16.88 20.23
CA ASP A 75 0.18 17.77 21.34
C ASP A 75 -0.22 17.05 22.63
N PHE A 76 -0.32 15.70 22.62
CA PHE A 76 -0.55 14.90 23.82
C PHE A 76 0.64 14.94 24.80
N HIS A 77 1.83 15.28 24.31
CA HIS A 77 3.05 15.36 25.11
C HIS A 77 3.71 16.73 24.92
N PRO A 78 3.25 17.76 25.67
CA PRO A 78 3.80 19.12 25.57
C PRO A 78 5.32 19.18 25.78
N ASP A 79 5.85 18.29 26.61
CA ASP A 79 7.28 18.25 26.97
C ASP A 79 8.17 17.75 25.82
N THR A 80 7.62 16.96 24.89
CA THR A 80 8.37 16.43 23.74
C THR A 80 8.09 17.20 22.45
N TRP A 81 7.09 18.08 22.44
CA TRP A 81 6.72 18.87 21.27
C TRP A 81 7.74 19.98 21.00
N ASN A 82 8.34 19.99 19.81
CA ASN A 82 9.17 21.10 19.38
C ASN A 82 8.39 22.02 18.43
N PRO A 83 8.06 23.26 18.84
CA PRO A 83 7.37 24.19 17.98
C PRO A 83 8.25 24.67 16.83
N SER A 84 9.48 24.20 16.63
CA SER A 84 10.29 24.47 15.44
C SER A 84 10.19 23.37 14.37
N TRP A 85 9.51 22.25 14.67
CA TRP A 85 9.31 21.20 13.67
C TRP A 85 8.46 21.71 12.50
N SER A 86 8.93 21.39 11.29
CA SER A 86 8.19 21.67 10.06
C SER A 86 7.18 20.57 9.77
N VAL A 87 6.17 20.83 8.95
CA VAL A 87 5.23 19.80 8.48
C VAL A 87 5.96 18.56 7.93
N SER A 88 7.03 18.73 7.14
CA SER A 88 7.85 17.63 6.63
C SER A 88 8.43 16.75 7.75
N THR A 89 8.90 17.36 8.85
CA THR A 89 9.47 16.66 10.00
C THR A 89 8.40 15.84 10.73
N ILE A 90 7.19 16.39 10.86
CA ILE A 90 6.05 15.72 11.49
C ILE A 90 5.65 14.49 10.66
N ILE A 91 5.55 14.63 9.33
CA ILE A 91 5.23 13.52 8.43
C ILE A 91 6.31 12.42 8.52
N MET A 92 7.58 12.80 8.50
CA MET A 92 8.69 11.85 8.62
C MET A 92 8.66 11.10 9.97
N GLY A 93 8.34 11.80 11.07
CA GLY A 93 8.13 11.17 12.37
C GLY A 93 6.95 10.18 12.37
N LEU A 94 5.85 10.52 11.71
CA LEU A 94 4.70 9.62 11.57
C LEU A 94 5.05 8.35 10.79
N ILE A 95 5.81 8.47 9.70
CA ILE A 95 6.31 7.32 8.92
C ILE A 95 7.20 6.42 9.79
N SER A 96 8.07 7.01 10.62
CA SER A 96 8.87 6.25 11.58
C SER A 96 7.99 5.43 12.53
N PHE A 97 6.97 6.06 13.13
CA PHE A 97 6.03 5.38 14.03
C PHE A 97 5.16 4.32 13.34
N MET A 98 4.87 4.47 12.05
CA MET A 98 4.15 3.47 11.26
C MET A 98 4.94 2.16 11.16
N ASN A 99 6.26 2.25 11.02
CA ASN A 99 7.17 1.11 10.90
C ASN A 99 7.57 0.48 12.24
N GLU A 100 7.18 1.10 13.35
CA GLU A 100 7.36 0.54 14.69
C GLU A 100 6.14 -0.28 15.14
N ASN A 101 6.36 -1.18 16.11
CA ASN A 101 5.30 -1.95 16.78
C ASN A 101 4.98 -1.40 18.19
N SER A 102 5.49 -0.20 18.53
CA SER A 102 5.28 0.43 19.83
C SER A 102 3.77 0.67 20.08
N PRO A 103 3.22 0.26 21.24
CA PRO A 103 1.83 0.53 21.56
C PRO A 103 1.63 2.02 21.84
N THR A 104 0.64 2.62 21.18
CA THR A 104 0.26 4.03 21.36
C THR A 104 -1.26 4.16 21.32
N LEU A 105 -1.80 5.32 21.74
CA LEU A 105 -3.24 5.55 21.63
C LEU A 105 -3.68 5.44 20.16
N GLY A 106 -4.67 4.59 19.90
CA GLY A 106 -5.15 4.31 18.54
C GLY A 106 -4.31 3.28 17.78
N SER A 107 -3.29 2.66 18.38
CA SER A 107 -2.59 1.54 17.73
C SER A 107 -3.47 0.30 17.64
N LEU A 108 -3.35 -0.43 16.54
CA LEU A 108 -3.92 -1.75 16.33
C LEU A 108 -2.79 -2.80 16.34
N ILE A 109 -3.13 -4.01 16.77
CA ILE A 109 -2.25 -5.17 16.69
C ILE A 109 -2.87 -6.10 15.64
N THR A 110 -2.22 -6.18 14.48
CA THR A 110 -2.62 -7.05 13.37
C THR A 110 -1.40 -7.80 12.85
N SER A 111 -1.66 -8.93 12.21
CA SER A 111 -0.64 -9.73 11.53
C SER A 111 -0.14 -9.03 10.26
N ASP A 112 1.08 -9.38 9.82
CA ASP A 112 1.62 -8.84 8.57
C ASP A 112 0.79 -9.27 7.35
N TYR A 113 0.11 -10.43 7.45
CA TYR A 113 -0.85 -10.85 6.43
C TYR A 113 -2.01 -9.85 6.33
N GLU A 114 -2.62 -9.45 7.45
CA GLU A 114 -3.71 -8.48 7.47
C GLU A 114 -3.26 -7.11 6.93
N LYS A 115 -2.07 -6.64 7.31
CA LYS A 115 -1.48 -5.39 6.80
C LYS A 115 -1.33 -5.41 5.27
N ARG A 116 -0.88 -6.53 4.70
CA ARG A 116 -0.79 -6.70 3.23
C ARG A 116 -2.15 -6.76 2.56
N VAL A 117 -3.18 -7.31 3.21
CA VAL A 117 -4.56 -7.27 2.69
C VAL A 117 -5.09 -5.83 2.68
N PHE A 118 -4.84 -5.08 3.74
CA PHE A 118 -5.16 -3.67 3.85
C PHE A 118 -4.48 -2.85 2.76
N ALA A 119 -3.19 -3.06 2.55
CA ALA A 119 -2.42 -2.37 1.52
C ALA A 119 -3.05 -2.52 0.13
N ARG A 120 -3.31 -3.77 -0.30
CA ARG A 120 -3.95 -4.05 -1.60
C ARG A 120 -5.31 -3.39 -1.78
N ARG A 121 -6.11 -3.27 -0.71
CA ARG A 121 -7.46 -2.70 -0.78
C ARG A 121 -7.48 -1.17 -0.66
N SER A 122 -6.35 -0.56 -0.30
CA SER A 122 -6.29 0.86 0.03
C SER A 122 -6.54 1.78 -1.17
N ARG A 123 -6.08 1.38 -2.36
CA ARG A 123 -6.28 2.10 -3.63
C ARG A 123 -7.76 2.32 -3.93
N GLU A 124 -8.54 1.24 -3.99
CA GLU A 124 -9.99 1.32 -4.22
C GLU A 124 -10.74 2.01 -3.07
N PHE A 125 -10.25 1.86 -1.83
CA PHE A 125 -10.82 2.54 -0.68
C PHE A 125 -10.69 4.07 -0.81
N ASN A 126 -9.51 4.56 -1.19
CA ASN A 126 -9.25 5.99 -1.33
C ASN A 126 -10.01 6.63 -2.48
N LEU A 127 -10.17 5.94 -3.61
CA LEU A 127 -10.94 6.47 -4.74
C LEU A 127 -12.42 6.72 -4.42
N LYS A 128 -12.96 6.09 -3.38
CA LYS A 128 -14.34 6.34 -2.90
C LYS A 128 -14.45 7.60 -2.05
N ASN A 129 -13.34 8.14 -1.56
CA ASN A 129 -13.32 9.36 -0.77
C ASN A 129 -13.19 10.57 -1.70
N THR A 130 -14.24 11.39 -1.76
CA THR A 130 -14.27 12.59 -2.61
C THR A 130 -13.19 13.59 -2.22
N GLN A 131 -12.95 13.79 -0.92
CA GLN A 131 -11.93 14.71 -0.43
C GLN A 131 -10.53 14.25 -0.84
N PHE A 132 -10.25 12.95 -0.81
CA PHE A 132 -9.00 12.40 -1.33
C PHE A 132 -8.84 12.71 -2.82
N CYS A 133 -9.88 12.44 -3.63
CA CYS A 133 -9.87 12.70 -5.06
C CYS A 133 -9.75 14.20 -5.41
N GLU A 134 -10.25 15.09 -4.54
CA GLU A 134 -10.14 16.54 -4.70
C GLU A 134 -8.75 17.06 -4.33
N VAL A 135 -8.21 16.64 -3.18
CA VAL A 135 -6.93 17.14 -2.66
C VAL A 135 -5.74 16.53 -3.41
N PHE A 136 -5.84 15.26 -3.80
CA PHE A 136 -4.77 14.50 -4.47
C PHE A 136 -5.25 13.99 -5.83
N SER A 137 -5.76 14.90 -6.66
CA SER A 137 -6.34 14.57 -7.97
C SER A 137 -5.38 13.80 -8.89
N GLU A 138 -4.13 14.26 -8.99
CA GLU A 138 -3.08 13.60 -9.78
C GLU A 138 -2.82 12.16 -9.31
N LEU A 139 -2.71 11.95 -7.99
CA LEU A 139 -2.55 10.61 -7.44
C LEU A 139 -3.80 9.75 -7.67
N ALA A 140 -4.99 10.34 -7.55
CA ALA A 140 -6.24 9.62 -7.80
C ALA A 140 -6.36 9.18 -9.27
N ASP A 141 -5.90 10.02 -10.21
CA ASP A 141 -5.83 9.67 -11.64
C ASP A 141 -4.80 8.57 -11.90
N GLN A 142 -3.62 8.65 -11.28
CA GLN A 142 -2.63 7.59 -11.35
C GLN A 142 -3.18 6.25 -10.85
N ILE A 143 -3.82 6.23 -9.67
CA ILE A 143 -4.42 5.01 -9.11
C ILE A 143 -5.52 4.46 -10.03
N ARG A 144 -6.32 5.33 -10.67
CA ARG A 144 -7.34 4.90 -11.64
C ARG A 144 -6.68 4.19 -12.83
N SER A 145 -5.64 4.78 -13.42
CA SER A 145 -4.91 4.19 -14.55
C SER A 145 -4.30 2.83 -14.19
N GLU A 146 -3.61 2.75 -13.05
CA GLU A 146 -2.98 1.50 -12.58
C GLU A 146 -4.01 0.38 -12.37
N LEU A 147 -5.18 0.70 -11.81
CA LEU A 147 -6.26 -0.28 -11.61
C LEU A 147 -6.90 -0.72 -12.94
N GLU A 148 -7.02 0.18 -13.91
CA GLU A 148 -7.53 -0.15 -15.25
C GLU A 148 -6.57 -1.08 -15.99
N GLU A 149 -5.27 -0.80 -15.93
CA GLU A 149 -4.21 -1.66 -16.49
C GLU A 149 -4.19 -3.05 -15.85
N GLU A 150 -4.24 -3.13 -14.51
CA GLU A 150 -4.28 -4.40 -13.78
C GLU A 150 -5.52 -5.23 -14.15
N ARG A 151 -6.69 -4.57 -14.27
CA ARG A 151 -7.94 -5.23 -14.68
C ARG A 151 -7.89 -5.71 -16.13
N ALA A 152 -7.25 -4.97 -17.04
CA ALA A 152 -7.08 -5.38 -18.42
C ALA A 152 -6.21 -6.63 -18.54
N LEU A 153 -5.08 -6.67 -17.82
CA LEU A 153 -4.18 -7.83 -17.79
C LEU A 153 -4.84 -9.09 -17.25
N LEU A 154 -5.72 -8.95 -16.23
CA LEU A 154 -6.52 -10.07 -15.72
C LEU A 154 -7.63 -10.50 -16.67
N GLY A 155 -8.19 -9.58 -17.46
CA GLY A 155 -9.26 -9.83 -18.44
C GLY A 155 -8.81 -10.58 -19.69
N GLU A 156 -7.60 -10.32 -20.18
CA GLU A 156 -7.04 -11.02 -21.36
C GLU A 156 -6.75 -12.51 -21.12
N GLY A 157 -6.72 -12.96 -19.86
CA GLY A 157 -6.64 -14.37 -19.48
C GLY A 157 -7.93 -15.18 -19.64
N SER A 158 -9.07 -14.53 -19.98
CA SER A 158 -10.38 -15.19 -20.10
C SER A 158 -11.05 -15.01 -21.47
N GLY A 159 -10.45 -14.22 -22.37
CA GLY A 159 -10.96 -13.93 -23.71
C GLY A 159 -10.53 -14.92 -24.80
N GLY A 160 -10.81 -16.21 -24.62
CA GLY A 160 -10.80 -17.15 -25.73
C GLY A 160 -11.92 -16.80 -26.72
N ASN A 161 -11.54 -16.39 -27.92
CA ASN A 161 -12.40 -15.99 -29.03
C ASN A 161 -13.40 -17.11 -29.43
N GLU A 162 -14.62 -17.09 -28.90
CA GLU A 162 -15.75 -17.91 -29.39
C GLU A 162 -16.59 -17.08 -30.35
N ASN A 163 -16.29 -17.19 -31.65
CA ASN A 163 -17.23 -16.82 -32.71
C ASN A 163 -17.24 -17.90 -33.80
N GLY A 164 -18.25 -18.78 -33.73
CA GLY A 164 -18.93 -19.35 -34.89
C GLY A 164 -18.30 -20.52 -35.62
N ASN A 165 -18.39 -21.73 -35.07
CA ASN A 165 -18.95 -22.86 -35.82
C ASN A 165 -19.40 -23.98 -34.87
N ASN A 166 -20.55 -24.59 -35.16
CA ASN A 166 -21.05 -25.78 -34.46
C ASN A 166 -20.05 -26.93 -34.59
N GLN A 167 -19.20 -27.14 -33.58
CA GLN A 167 -18.58 -28.43 -33.31
C GLN A 167 -18.20 -28.49 -31.84
N THR A 168 -18.75 -29.46 -31.13
CA THR A 168 -18.37 -29.86 -29.78
C THR A 168 -16.86 -30.13 -29.71
N THR A 169 -16.05 -29.13 -29.37
CA THR A 169 -14.61 -29.27 -29.16
C THR A 169 -14.34 -29.77 -27.75
N ARG A 170 -13.98 -31.05 -27.66
CA ARG A 170 -13.37 -31.65 -26.47
C ARG A 170 -12.13 -30.84 -26.07
N PRO A 171 -11.84 -30.65 -24.77
CA PRO A 171 -10.58 -30.03 -24.34
C PRO A 171 -9.41 -30.81 -24.96
N THR A 172 -8.52 -30.11 -25.66
CA THR A 172 -7.35 -30.69 -26.30
C THR A 172 -6.47 -31.34 -25.23
N SER A 173 -6.41 -32.68 -25.25
CA SER A 173 -5.66 -33.51 -24.32
C SER A 173 -4.15 -33.22 -24.31
N SER A 174 -3.62 -32.51 -25.31
CA SER A 174 -2.19 -32.28 -25.51
C SER A 174 -1.51 -31.55 -24.35
N SER A 175 -2.06 -30.45 -23.84
CA SER A 175 -1.37 -29.65 -22.80
C SER A 175 -1.40 -30.30 -21.41
N ILE A 176 -2.52 -30.94 -21.05
CA ILE A 176 -2.63 -31.65 -19.76
C ILE A 176 -1.82 -32.95 -19.80
N THR A 177 -1.89 -33.71 -20.90
CA THR A 177 -1.10 -34.94 -21.04
C THR A 177 0.40 -34.63 -21.10
N ALA A 178 0.83 -33.52 -21.71
CA ALA A 178 2.24 -33.10 -21.71
C ALA A 178 2.73 -32.73 -20.30
N ASN A 179 1.95 -31.97 -19.53
CA ASN A 179 2.29 -31.61 -18.16
C ASN A 179 2.34 -32.84 -17.24
N ILE A 180 1.38 -33.76 -17.39
CA ILE A 180 1.37 -35.02 -16.64
C ILE A 180 2.57 -35.89 -17.02
N LEU A 181 2.86 -36.04 -18.32
CA LEU A 181 4.01 -36.82 -18.80
C LEU A 181 5.34 -36.26 -18.28
N MET A 182 5.52 -34.94 -18.31
CA MET A 182 6.70 -34.28 -17.75
C MET A 182 6.86 -34.57 -16.26
N VAL A 183 5.79 -34.40 -15.47
CA VAL A 183 5.83 -34.66 -14.02
C VAL A 183 6.10 -36.13 -13.74
N THR A 184 5.42 -37.06 -14.43
CA THR A 184 5.68 -38.50 -14.27
C THR A 184 7.10 -38.89 -14.66
N GLY A 185 7.66 -38.31 -15.73
CA GLY A 185 9.02 -38.56 -16.18
C GLY A 185 10.07 -38.12 -15.15
N VAL A 186 9.89 -36.93 -14.55
CA VAL A 186 10.78 -36.42 -13.49
C VAL A 186 10.74 -37.31 -12.24
N VAL A 187 9.55 -37.78 -11.85
CA VAL A 187 9.38 -38.67 -10.69
C VAL A 187 10.05 -40.04 -10.95
N ILE A 188 9.83 -40.63 -12.13
CA ILE A 188 10.46 -41.91 -12.50
C ILE A 188 11.99 -41.79 -12.52
N LEU A 189 12.51 -40.71 -13.13
CA LEU A 189 13.95 -40.47 -13.18
C LEU A 189 14.56 -40.33 -11.78
N PHE A 190 13.88 -39.61 -10.89
CA PHE A 190 14.31 -39.47 -9.50
C PHE A 190 14.43 -40.84 -8.80
N PHE A 191 13.42 -41.69 -8.91
CA PHE A 191 13.46 -43.02 -8.30
C PHE A 191 14.48 -43.96 -8.94
N ALA A 192 14.67 -43.89 -10.27
CA ALA A 192 15.70 -44.66 -10.97
C ALA A 192 17.11 -44.27 -10.50
N VAL A 193 17.39 -42.96 -10.37
CA VAL A 193 18.66 -42.47 -9.83
C VAL A 193 18.87 -42.94 -8.40
N ARG A 194 17.84 -42.85 -7.54
CA ARG A 194 17.95 -43.36 -6.15
C ARG A 194 18.21 -44.85 -6.09
N TYR A 195 17.54 -45.64 -6.94
CA TYR A 195 17.73 -47.09 -7.00
C TYR A 195 19.16 -47.46 -7.42
N VAL A 196 19.69 -46.80 -8.46
CA VAL A 196 21.07 -47.02 -8.92
C VAL A 196 22.08 -46.61 -7.84
N VAL A 197 21.89 -45.45 -7.19
CA VAL A 197 22.78 -44.99 -6.12
C VAL A 197 22.75 -45.94 -4.93
N MET A 198 21.56 -46.36 -4.48
CA MET A 198 21.42 -47.31 -3.37
C MET A 198 22.09 -48.66 -3.68
N ASN A 199 21.92 -49.17 -4.90
CA ASN A 199 22.53 -50.44 -5.31
C ASN A 199 24.03 -50.32 -5.54
N ALA A 200 24.53 -49.16 -5.97
CA ALA A 200 25.97 -48.90 -6.12
C ALA A 200 26.70 -48.75 -4.77
N THR A 201 26.00 -48.33 -3.71
CA THR A 201 26.55 -48.27 -2.33
C THR A 201 26.49 -49.60 -1.57
N THR A 202 25.96 -50.68 -2.18
CA THR A 202 25.81 -52.00 -1.52
C THR A 202 26.79 -53.04 -2.09
N ILE A 203 27.91 -52.59 -2.68
CA ILE A 203 29.04 -53.43 -3.13
C ILE A 203 30.30 -53.00 -2.38
#